data_AF-A0A2U3DRW8-F1
#
_entry.id   AF-A0A2U3DRW8-F1
#
_cell.length_a   1.000
_cell.length_b   1.000
_cell.length_c   1.000
_cell.angle_alpha   90.00
_cell.angle_beta   90.00
_cell.angle_gamma   90.00
#
_symmetry.space_group_name_H-M   'P 1'
#
loop_
_entity.id
_entity.type
_entity.pdbx_description
1 polymer ?
#
loop_
_entity_poly.entity_id
_entity_poly.type
_entity_poly.pdbx_seq_one_letter_code
_entity_poly.pdbx_strand_id
1 'polypeptide(L)'
;MTAHIEHQGVVLERLAHLKLLQKDDLTEDPKELRNCPIFTEAVRVHALSLPSQPFSQYGLLGGDCVKMPNAISAEDPMPSKNDPRLFQNISAPSSVFICGSQGSGKSHTLSCMLENCLAVSDANTLPRPLTGVVFHYDCFTSDTSGTPCEAAYLSSHRGIKVRVLCAPTNIVQIRRLYDKVPNVTVEELRFDEADLNTKRMLDMMAAGSVQGGSMPLYLHVVTRILRQLRITQQQHTSKFNYLAFKKALEAEDLTPGQRGPLQQRLDTLESFLVSGQVSKLPVSGKKKQMVVSAKRGTDWAPKVRRSPVESTVVLAETSQAGQLTVVDLSCPCVTAEAACALFNICLSLFLEQSSTIGRVVALDEAHKYMTDTADCERLTQALLTTIRLQRHQGARVIVSTQEPTISTKLLDLCSITIVHRFTSPDWLRALRAHLAGATSLNRSDGTVESDQDAQMDLFSQILALRTGEALLFAPSAVIGIRQLLGASMDGSLRKTETEGGRPRTLTDSDGESVKLKTEVLRLGHSFIKLVVRQRITRDGGRSVMAS
;
A
#
# COMPACT_ATOMS: atom_id res chain seq x y z
N MET A 1 -11.64 -18.79 62.14
CA MET A 1 -11.05 -19.77 61.21
C MET A 1 -11.62 -19.64 59.79
N THR A 2 -12.93 -19.43 59.63
CA THR A 2 -13.62 -19.21 58.35
C THR A 2 -13.14 -17.98 57.55
N ALA A 3 -12.93 -16.83 58.20
CA ALA A 3 -12.44 -15.61 57.52
C ALA A 3 -11.01 -15.72 56.94
N HIS A 4 -10.18 -16.63 57.49
CA HIS A 4 -8.80 -16.82 57.01
C HIS A 4 -8.74 -17.71 55.76
N ILE A 5 -9.69 -18.65 55.63
CA ILE A 5 -9.83 -19.54 54.48
C ILE A 5 -10.40 -18.77 53.27
N GLU A 6 -11.37 -17.88 53.50
CA GLU A 6 -11.88 -16.97 52.45
C GLU A 6 -10.79 -16.04 51.91
N HIS A 7 -9.96 -15.47 52.80
CA HIS A 7 -8.85 -14.59 52.39
C HIS A 7 -7.76 -15.33 51.61
N GLN A 8 -7.49 -16.61 51.88
CA GLN A 8 -6.56 -17.42 51.10
C GLN A 8 -7.10 -17.77 49.71
N GLY A 9 -8.41 -18.06 49.60
CA GLY A 9 -9.09 -18.29 48.32
C GLY A 9 -9.01 -17.09 47.38
N VAL A 10 -9.28 -15.89 47.90
CA VAL A 10 -9.20 -14.63 47.14
C VAL A 10 -7.77 -14.32 46.68
N VAL A 11 -6.75 -14.66 47.48
CA VAL A 11 -5.33 -14.47 47.10
C VAL A 11 -4.92 -15.46 46.01
N LEU A 12 -5.36 -16.72 46.08
CA LEU A 12 -5.12 -17.72 45.04
C LEU A 12 -5.81 -17.36 43.73
N GLU A 13 -7.05 -16.88 43.79
CA GLU A 13 -7.79 -16.39 42.62
C GLU A 13 -7.10 -15.16 41.99
N ARG A 14 -6.68 -14.19 42.81
CA ARG A 14 -5.90 -13.03 42.34
C ARG A 14 -4.58 -13.46 41.71
N LEU A 15 -3.85 -14.43 42.29
CA LEU A 15 -2.59 -14.93 41.72
C LEU A 15 -2.82 -15.71 40.42
N ALA A 16 -3.91 -16.46 40.31
CA ALA A 16 -4.32 -17.09 39.05
C ALA A 16 -4.66 -16.04 37.98
N HIS A 17 -5.43 -15.00 38.34
CA HIS A 17 -5.71 -13.87 37.46
C HIS A 17 -4.43 -13.13 37.06
N LEU A 18 -3.51 -12.89 38.00
CA LEU A 18 -2.23 -12.24 37.71
C LEU A 18 -1.33 -13.10 36.81
N LYS A 19 -1.37 -14.43 36.92
CA LYS A 19 -0.70 -15.34 35.97
C LYS A 19 -1.32 -15.27 34.57
N LEU A 20 -2.63 -15.10 34.46
CA LEU A 20 -3.31 -14.86 33.17
C LEU A 20 -3.00 -13.46 32.60
N LEU A 21 -2.59 -12.51 33.44
CA LEU A 21 -2.17 -11.15 33.07
C LEU A 21 -0.66 -11.03 32.86
N GLN A 22 0.13 -12.07 33.16
CA GLN A 22 1.52 -12.16 32.73
C GLN A 22 1.49 -12.26 31.21
N LYS A 23 1.81 -11.14 30.56
CA LYS A 23 2.01 -11.12 29.12
C LYS A 23 3.07 -12.17 28.79
N ASP A 24 2.81 -13.02 27.78
CA ASP A 24 3.86 -13.76 27.09
C ASP A 24 5.02 -12.79 26.91
N ASP A 25 6.22 -13.14 27.41
CA ASP A 25 7.35 -12.24 27.58
C ASP A 25 7.36 -11.15 26.50
N LEU A 26 7.06 -9.89 26.89
CA LEU A 26 6.99 -8.68 26.05
C LEU A 26 8.23 -8.46 25.16
N THR A 27 9.24 -9.29 25.37
CA THR A 27 10.60 -9.24 24.91
C THR A 27 10.96 -10.35 23.92
N GLU A 28 10.08 -11.33 23.72
CA GLU A 28 10.31 -12.44 22.80
C GLU A 28 9.16 -12.71 21.82
N ASP A 29 8.01 -12.01 21.87
CA ASP A 29 6.89 -12.34 20.98
C ASP A 29 7.28 -12.17 19.50
N PRO A 30 7.57 -13.28 18.77
CA PRO A 30 8.01 -13.19 17.40
C PRO A 30 6.87 -12.70 16.49
N LYS A 31 5.61 -12.71 16.97
CA LYS A 31 4.47 -12.16 16.26
C LYS A 31 4.54 -10.64 16.16
N GLU A 32 5.09 -9.95 17.17
CA GLU A 32 5.24 -8.49 17.13
C GLU A 32 6.27 -8.08 16.08
N LEU A 33 7.45 -8.72 16.10
CA LEU A 33 8.49 -8.51 15.08
C LEU A 33 7.96 -8.84 13.68
N ARG A 34 7.23 -9.95 13.52
CA ARG A 34 6.68 -10.35 12.22
C ARG A 34 5.76 -9.30 11.61
N ASN A 35 5.08 -8.50 12.43
CA ASN A 35 4.13 -7.49 12.00
C ASN A 35 4.73 -6.09 11.87
N CYS A 36 6.00 -5.86 12.27
CA CYS A 36 6.58 -4.53 12.20
C CYS A 36 6.84 -4.13 10.72
N PRO A 37 6.41 -2.93 10.29
CA PRO A 37 6.48 -2.56 8.87
C PRO A 37 7.88 -2.08 8.46
N ILE A 38 8.66 -1.51 9.39
CA ILE A 38 10.03 -1.04 9.19
C ILE A 38 10.91 -1.56 10.34
N PHE A 39 12.15 -1.93 10.03
CA PHE A 39 13.14 -2.32 11.04
C PHE A 39 14.59 -1.95 10.65
N THR A 40 15.48 -1.88 11.64
CA THR A 40 16.92 -1.61 11.45
C THR A 40 17.74 -2.90 11.33
N GLU A 41 19.00 -2.78 10.90
CA GLU A 41 19.92 -3.93 10.83
C GLU A 41 20.11 -4.64 12.17
N ALA A 42 20.23 -3.91 13.29
CA ALA A 42 20.32 -4.49 14.63
C ALA A 42 19.16 -5.46 14.92
N VAL A 43 17.95 -5.07 14.50
CA VAL A 43 16.73 -5.86 14.67
C VAL A 43 16.71 -7.06 13.74
N ARG A 44 17.20 -6.90 12.51
CA ARG A 44 17.37 -8.00 11.55
C ARG A 44 18.30 -9.08 12.08
N VAL A 45 19.47 -8.70 12.60
CA VAL A 45 20.46 -9.63 13.16
C VAL A 45 19.88 -10.41 14.34
N HIS A 46 19.17 -9.75 15.24
CA HIS A 46 18.49 -10.43 16.33
C HIS A 46 17.36 -11.35 15.84
N ALA A 47 16.55 -10.91 14.88
CA ALA A 47 15.50 -11.74 14.30
C ALA A 47 16.05 -13.02 13.65
N LEU A 48 17.27 -13.00 13.10
CA LEU A 48 17.94 -14.20 12.60
C LEU A 48 18.39 -15.15 13.72
N SER A 49 18.67 -14.63 14.92
CA SER A 49 19.02 -15.44 16.09
C SER A 49 17.81 -16.16 16.70
N LEU A 50 16.59 -15.69 16.42
CA LEU A 50 15.36 -16.31 16.90
C LEU A 50 15.01 -17.54 16.05
N PRO A 51 14.58 -18.67 16.66
CA PRO A 51 14.18 -19.87 15.94
C PRO A 51 13.07 -19.65 14.90
N SER A 52 12.19 -18.67 15.14
CA SER A 52 11.04 -18.37 14.28
C SER A 52 11.37 -17.58 13.02
N GLN A 53 12.55 -16.95 12.95
CA GLN A 53 12.99 -16.06 11.85
C GLN A 53 11.86 -15.18 11.27
N PRO A 54 11.36 -14.19 12.02
CA PRO A 54 10.09 -13.52 11.72
C PRO A 54 10.07 -12.76 10.39
N PHE A 55 11.24 -12.39 9.84
CA PHE A 55 11.36 -11.67 8.57
C PHE A 55 11.65 -12.60 7.39
N SER A 56 10.58 -13.16 6.82
CA SER A 56 10.70 -14.03 5.63
C SER A 56 10.98 -13.26 4.33
N GLN A 57 10.52 -12.00 4.22
CA GLN A 57 10.73 -11.15 3.05
C GLN A 57 10.89 -9.68 3.48
N TYR A 58 11.92 -9.01 2.99
CA TYR A 58 12.21 -7.62 3.32
C TYR A 58 13.10 -6.97 2.26
N GLY A 59 13.11 -5.64 2.19
CA GLY A 59 13.94 -4.89 1.25
C GLY A 59 14.45 -3.59 1.85
N LEU A 60 15.64 -3.17 1.47
CA LEU A 60 16.25 -1.91 1.86
C LEU A 60 15.36 -0.76 1.37
N LEU A 61 14.97 0.12 2.28
CA LEU A 61 14.23 1.35 1.96
C LEU A 61 15.20 2.52 1.81
N GLY A 62 16.21 2.59 2.66
CA GLY A 62 17.22 3.65 2.65
C GLY A 62 18.11 3.64 3.88
N GLY A 63 18.77 4.76 4.14
CA GLY A 63 19.69 4.94 5.27
C GLY A 63 19.28 6.09 6.19
N ASP A 64 19.47 5.91 7.49
CA ASP A 64 19.34 6.95 8.52
C ASP A 64 20.44 8.01 8.32
N CYS A 65 20.04 9.23 7.95
CA CYS A 65 20.95 10.35 7.65
C CYS A 65 21.90 10.67 8.81
N VAL A 66 21.48 10.43 10.05
CA VAL A 66 22.28 10.73 11.25
C VAL A 66 23.45 9.76 11.37
N LYS A 67 23.25 8.50 10.95
CA LYS A 67 24.25 7.43 11.07
C LYS A 67 25.13 7.29 9.83
N MET A 68 24.67 7.75 8.67
CA MET A 68 25.36 7.62 7.38
C MET A 68 26.80 8.19 7.36
N PRO A 69 27.11 9.38 7.89
CA PRO A 69 28.47 9.94 7.85
C PRO A 69 29.51 9.04 8.58
N ASN A 70 29.09 8.46 9.70
CA ASN A 70 29.94 7.56 10.49
C ASN A 70 30.12 6.20 9.80
N ALA A 71 29.13 5.75 9.04
CA ALA A 71 29.18 4.49 8.31
C ALA A 71 30.13 4.53 7.10
N ILE A 72 30.17 5.65 6.37
CA ILE A 72 31.05 5.82 5.19
C ILE A 72 32.53 5.94 5.58
N SER A 73 32.79 6.42 6.80
CA SER A 73 34.14 6.68 7.30
C SER A 73 34.73 5.53 8.13
N ALA A 74 33.98 4.44 8.34
CA ALA A 74 34.41 3.32 9.17
C ALA A 74 35.27 2.33 8.38
N GLU A 75 36.54 2.18 8.76
CA GLU A 75 37.46 1.18 8.19
C GLU A 75 37.22 -0.23 8.78
N ASP A 76 36.66 -0.30 9.99
CA ASP A 76 36.34 -1.54 10.71
C ASP A 76 34.86 -1.96 10.57
N PRO A 77 34.53 -3.26 10.76
CA PRO A 77 33.15 -3.73 10.78
C PRO A 77 32.34 -3.03 11.88
N MET A 78 31.44 -2.16 11.46
CA MET A 78 30.63 -1.33 12.35
C MET A 78 29.63 -2.17 13.18
N PRO A 79 29.41 -1.85 14.46
CA PRO A 79 28.38 -2.50 15.26
C PRO A 79 26.99 -2.34 14.63
N SER A 80 26.17 -3.40 14.64
CA SER A 80 24.84 -3.40 14.01
C SER A 80 23.89 -2.30 14.54
N LYS A 81 24.12 -1.80 15.75
CA LYS A 81 23.38 -0.67 16.36
C LYS A 81 23.63 0.67 15.64
N ASN A 82 24.83 0.84 15.10
CA ASN A 82 25.27 2.05 14.39
C ASN A 82 25.07 1.95 12.88
N ASP A 83 24.64 0.79 12.38
CA ASP A 83 24.29 0.62 10.98
C ASP A 83 23.13 1.56 10.58
N PRO A 84 23.29 2.35 9.50
CA PRO A 84 22.28 3.30 9.05
C PRO A 84 21.12 2.61 8.31
N ARG A 85 21.23 1.36 7.90
CA ARG A 85 20.27 0.73 6.98
C ARG A 85 18.91 0.52 7.64
N LEU A 86 17.88 0.94 6.91
CA LEU A 86 16.48 0.78 7.23
C LEU A 86 15.79 -0.11 6.21
N PHE A 87 15.13 -1.15 6.69
CA PHE A 87 14.47 -2.16 5.88
C PHE A 87 12.95 -2.06 6.00
N GLN A 88 12.28 -2.24 4.87
CA GLN A 88 10.85 -2.45 4.77
C GLN A 88 10.55 -3.94 4.90
N ASN A 89 9.66 -4.29 5.82
CA ASN A 89 9.12 -5.63 5.92
C ASN A 89 8.09 -5.86 4.81
N ILE A 90 8.44 -6.72 3.85
CA ILE A 90 7.55 -7.07 2.73
C ILE A 90 6.67 -8.24 3.13
N SER A 91 7.03 -9.06 4.13
CA SER A 91 6.19 -10.18 4.56
C SER A 91 4.93 -9.72 5.30
N ALA A 92 5.01 -8.62 6.06
CA ALA A 92 3.86 -8.01 6.70
C ALA A 92 3.02 -7.18 5.70
N PRO A 93 1.69 -7.27 5.75
CA PRO A 93 0.79 -6.28 5.15
C PRO A 93 1.03 -4.90 5.77
N SER A 94 1.10 -3.87 4.93
CA SER A 94 1.36 -2.49 5.35
C SER A 94 0.60 -1.49 4.49
N SER A 95 0.23 -0.38 5.12
CA SER A 95 -0.32 0.82 4.48
C SER A 95 0.71 1.94 4.57
N VAL A 96 0.99 2.59 3.46
CA VAL A 96 2.04 3.61 3.33
C VAL A 96 1.50 4.85 2.68
N PHE A 97 1.74 6.01 3.30
CA PHE A 97 1.41 7.31 2.76
C PHE A 97 2.69 8.07 2.40
N ILE A 98 2.81 8.56 1.18
CA ILE A 98 3.96 9.31 0.68
C ILE A 98 3.46 10.69 0.25
N CYS A 99 4.01 11.75 0.86
CA CYS A 99 3.65 13.13 0.50
C CYS A 99 4.86 14.06 0.35
N GLY A 100 4.66 15.18 -0.35
CA GLY A 100 5.72 16.15 -0.66
C GLY A 100 5.47 16.92 -1.95
N SER A 101 6.16 18.04 -2.14
CA SER A 101 6.02 18.88 -3.34
C SER A 101 6.46 18.15 -4.62
N GLN A 102 6.07 18.67 -5.79
CA GLN A 102 6.54 18.15 -7.07
C GLN A 102 8.08 18.12 -7.13
N GLY A 103 8.65 17.03 -7.66
CA GLY A 103 10.10 16.88 -7.79
C GLY A 103 10.87 16.60 -6.48
N SER A 104 10.18 16.42 -5.34
CA SER A 104 10.84 16.16 -4.05
C SER A 104 11.38 14.73 -3.88
N GLY A 105 10.91 13.77 -4.70
CA GLY A 105 11.34 12.36 -4.63
C GLY A 105 10.23 11.35 -4.34
N LYS A 106 8.96 11.76 -4.27
CA LYS A 106 7.80 10.87 -3.99
C LYS A 106 7.72 9.65 -4.90
N SER A 107 7.67 9.86 -6.22
CA SER A 107 7.53 8.81 -7.23
C SER A 107 8.76 7.90 -7.27
N HIS A 108 9.94 8.42 -6.92
CA HIS A 108 11.15 7.64 -6.68
C HIS A 108 10.98 6.70 -5.47
N THR A 109 10.51 7.21 -4.33
CA THR A 109 10.20 6.36 -3.16
C THR A 109 9.16 5.30 -3.48
N LEU A 110 8.06 5.67 -4.15
CA LEU A 110 7.04 4.73 -4.60
C LEU A 110 7.67 3.62 -5.45
N SER A 111 8.52 3.98 -6.41
CA SER A 111 9.22 3.03 -7.28
C SER A 111 10.15 2.11 -6.49
N CYS A 112 10.95 2.63 -5.55
CA CYS A 112 11.83 1.81 -4.71
C CYS A 112 11.03 0.80 -3.84
N MET A 113 9.88 1.20 -3.32
CA MET A 113 9.00 0.31 -2.56
C MET A 113 8.35 -0.76 -3.45
N LEU A 114 7.97 -0.40 -4.68
CA LEU A 114 7.48 -1.36 -5.68
C LEU A 114 8.59 -2.31 -6.14
N GLU A 115 9.82 -1.84 -6.36
CA GLU A 115 11.00 -2.70 -6.65
C GLU A 115 11.17 -3.77 -5.58
N ASN A 116 11.14 -3.36 -4.31
CA ASN A 116 11.23 -4.26 -3.16
C ASN A 116 10.13 -5.33 -3.20
N CYS A 117 8.93 -5.02 -3.69
CA CYS A 117 7.83 -5.98 -3.75
C CYS A 117 7.84 -6.89 -4.99
N LEU A 118 8.45 -6.47 -6.10
CA LEU A 118 8.21 -7.09 -7.42
C LEU A 118 9.39 -7.90 -7.97
N ALA A 119 10.63 -7.65 -7.54
CA ALA A 119 11.79 -8.37 -8.06
C ALA A 119 12.87 -8.61 -7.00
N VAL A 120 13.52 -9.77 -7.11
CA VAL A 120 14.72 -10.08 -6.34
C VAL A 120 15.86 -9.17 -6.81
N SER A 121 16.60 -8.60 -5.85
CA SER A 121 17.75 -7.75 -6.11
C SER A 121 18.71 -7.74 -4.92
N ASP A 122 19.89 -7.15 -5.10
CA ASP A 122 20.87 -6.97 -4.02
C ASP A 122 20.33 -6.13 -2.85
N ALA A 123 19.24 -5.37 -3.08
CA ALA A 123 18.59 -4.58 -2.05
C ALA A 123 17.57 -5.38 -1.21
N ASN A 124 17.26 -6.64 -1.52
CA ASN A 124 16.18 -7.36 -0.83
C ASN A 124 16.38 -8.88 -0.67
N THR A 125 15.57 -9.45 0.21
CA THR A 125 15.31 -10.89 0.31
C THR A 125 13.84 -11.11 -0.03
N LEU A 126 13.57 -11.62 -1.23
CA LEU A 126 12.20 -11.75 -1.77
C LEU A 126 11.98 -13.14 -2.40
N PRO A 127 11.80 -14.20 -1.59
CA PRO A 127 11.59 -15.56 -2.10
C PRO A 127 10.28 -15.70 -2.91
N ARG A 128 9.25 -14.90 -2.60
CA ARG A 128 7.95 -14.87 -3.27
C ARG A 128 7.59 -13.44 -3.69
N PRO A 129 8.03 -13.03 -4.90
CA PRO A 129 7.64 -11.76 -5.49
C PRO A 129 6.11 -11.56 -5.55
N LEU A 130 5.66 -10.30 -5.39
CA LEU A 130 4.25 -9.91 -5.33
C LEU A 130 3.72 -9.50 -6.70
N THR A 131 2.40 -9.52 -6.86
CA THR A 131 1.75 -8.84 -7.99
C THR A 131 1.33 -7.42 -7.60
N GLY A 132 1.53 -6.47 -8.50
CA GLY A 132 1.24 -5.06 -8.27
C GLY A 132 0.18 -4.49 -9.21
N VAL A 133 -0.63 -3.56 -8.70
CA VAL A 133 -1.44 -2.63 -9.50
C VAL A 133 -1.11 -1.19 -9.12
N VAL A 134 -0.92 -0.32 -10.11
CA VAL A 134 -0.72 1.14 -9.93
C VAL A 134 -1.87 1.84 -10.62
N PHE A 135 -2.59 2.70 -9.91
CA PHE A 135 -3.57 3.62 -10.48
C PHE A 135 -2.90 4.96 -10.76
N HIS A 136 -2.95 5.38 -12.03
CA HIS A 136 -2.35 6.62 -12.49
C HIS A 136 -3.36 7.39 -13.34
N TYR A 137 -3.49 8.68 -13.06
CA TYR A 137 -4.34 9.58 -13.81
C TYR A 137 -3.67 10.95 -13.85
N ASP A 138 -3.50 11.48 -15.05
CA ASP A 138 -3.04 12.84 -15.28
C ASP A 138 -4.07 13.65 -16.07
N CYS A 139 -4.16 14.94 -15.72
CA CYS A 139 -4.95 15.89 -16.47
C CYS A 139 -4.26 16.18 -17.79
N PHE A 140 -4.95 15.84 -18.87
CA PHE A 140 -4.42 15.99 -20.21
C PHE A 140 -4.24 17.47 -20.57
N THR A 141 -3.00 17.90 -20.82
CA THR A 141 -2.69 19.28 -21.21
C THR A 141 -2.52 19.46 -22.72
N SER A 142 -2.14 18.41 -23.47
CA SER A 142 -2.16 18.44 -24.94
C SER A 142 -2.13 17.05 -25.58
N ASP A 143 -2.57 16.97 -26.85
CA ASP A 143 -2.60 15.76 -27.68
C ASP A 143 -1.24 15.10 -27.95
N THR A 144 -0.17 15.81 -27.62
CA THR A 144 1.22 15.44 -27.93
C THR A 144 2.16 15.46 -26.73
N SER A 145 1.73 16.04 -25.60
CA SER A 145 2.53 16.16 -24.37
C SER A 145 1.86 15.41 -23.22
N GLY A 146 2.27 14.16 -23.04
CA GLY A 146 1.99 13.39 -21.83
C GLY A 146 3.30 12.89 -21.24
N THR A 147 3.27 12.43 -20.00
CA THR A 147 4.40 11.77 -19.35
C THR A 147 3.96 10.41 -18.86
N PRO A 148 4.69 9.31 -19.18
CA PRO A 148 4.29 8.00 -18.71
C PRO A 148 4.37 7.94 -17.18
N CYS A 149 3.57 7.08 -16.57
CA CYS A 149 3.71 6.76 -15.16
C CYS A 149 5.13 6.27 -14.86
N GLU A 150 5.80 6.90 -13.89
CA GLU A 150 7.22 6.63 -13.60
C GLU A 150 7.46 5.19 -13.13
N ALA A 151 6.46 4.58 -12.48
CA ALA A 151 6.49 3.18 -12.08
C ALA A 151 6.58 2.22 -13.27
N ALA A 152 6.23 2.64 -14.49
CA ALA A 152 6.37 1.79 -15.67
C ALA A 152 7.83 1.53 -16.06
N TYR A 153 8.77 2.40 -15.67
CA TYR A 153 10.20 2.18 -15.92
C TYR A 153 10.80 1.02 -15.11
N LEU A 154 10.05 0.47 -14.16
CA LEU A 154 10.39 -0.79 -13.47
C LEU A 154 10.57 -1.96 -14.44
N SER A 155 9.96 -1.89 -15.62
CA SER A 155 10.14 -2.80 -16.77
C SER A 155 11.57 -2.94 -17.29
N SER A 156 12.47 -2.03 -16.91
CA SER A 156 13.90 -2.16 -17.23
C SER A 156 14.56 -3.34 -16.50
N HIS A 157 13.98 -3.82 -15.40
CA HIS A 157 14.43 -5.05 -14.74
C HIS A 157 13.79 -6.28 -15.38
N ARG A 158 14.60 -7.27 -15.79
CA ARG A 158 14.10 -8.49 -16.46
C ARG A 158 13.11 -9.31 -15.60
N GLY A 159 13.22 -9.20 -14.29
CA GLY A 159 12.32 -9.84 -13.34
C GLY A 159 10.94 -9.19 -13.20
N ILE A 160 10.72 -8.00 -13.78
CA ILE A 160 9.46 -7.25 -13.67
C ILE A 160 8.80 -7.16 -15.05
N LYS A 161 7.60 -7.73 -15.18
CA LYS A 161 6.76 -7.56 -16.36
C LYS A 161 5.76 -6.44 -16.10
N VAL A 162 5.91 -5.33 -16.83
CA VAL A 162 4.95 -4.21 -16.77
C VAL A 162 3.95 -4.32 -17.91
N ARG A 163 2.67 -4.22 -17.57
CA ARG A 163 1.60 -3.95 -18.53
C ARG A 163 0.89 -2.66 -18.19
N VAL A 164 0.48 -1.92 -19.21
CA VAL A 164 -0.30 -0.69 -19.09
C VAL A 164 -1.69 -0.96 -19.66
N LEU A 165 -2.72 -0.75 -18.84
CA LEU A 165 -4.13 -0.78 -19.21
C LEU A 165 -4.60 0.66 -19.35
N CYS A 166 -5.14 1.04 -20.50
CA CYS A 166 -5.61 2.41 -20.71
C CYS A 166 -7.03 2.47 -21.26
N ALA A 167 -7.61 3.67 -21.23
CA ALA A 167 -8.90 3.93 -21.84
C ALA A 167 -8.89 3.54 -23.34
N PRO A 168 -9.91 2.82 -23.84
CA PRO A 168 -9.96 2.43 -25.25
C PRO A 168 -9.97 3.63 -26.21
N THR A 169 -10.51 4.75 -25.76
CA THR A 169 -10.52 6.03 -26.48
C THR A 169 -9.13 6.66 -26.63
N ASN A 170 -8.12 6.22 -25.87
CA ASN A 170 -6.77 6.81 -25.89
C ASN A 170 -5.61 5.85 -26.16
N ILE A 171 -5.89 4.64 -26.66
CA ILE A 171 -4.87 3.58 -26.82
C ILE A 171 -3.70 3.98 -27.73
N VAL A 172 -3.95 4.74 -28.79
CA VAL A 172 -2.90 5.14 -29.76
C VAL A 172 -1.91 6.11 -29.12
N GLN A 173 -2.40 7.10 -28.38
CA GLN A 173 -1.54 8.07 -27.71
C GLN A 173 -0.77 7.43 -26.57
N ILE A 174 -1.41 6.60 -25.74
CA ILE A 174 -0.73 5.87 -24.65
C ILE A 174 0.34 4.93 -25.21
N ARG A 175 0.09 4.22 -26.32
CA ARG A 175 1.13 3.43 -26.98
C ARG A 175 2.35 4.26 -27.38
N ARG A 176 2.13 5.43 -28.00
CA ARG A 176 3.23 6.34 -28.36
C ARG A 176 3.96 6.89 -27.13
N LEU A 177 3.23 7.17 -26.06
CA LEU A 177 3.78 7.67 -24.81
C LEU A 177 4.73 6.66 -24.14
N TYR A 178 4.30 5.40 -24.09
CA TYR A 178 5.04 4.31 -23.46
C TYR A 178 6.05 3.62 -24.39
N ASP A 179 6.08 3.94 -25.68
CA ASP A 179 7.03 3.39 -26.66
C ASP A 179 8.50 3.64 -26.26
N LYS A 180 8.74 4.73 -25.52
CA LYS A 180 10.06 5.10 -24.97
C LYS A 180 10.47 4.25 -23.77
N VAL A 181 9.55 3.48 -23.18
CA VAL A 181 9.77 2.66 -21.99
C VAL A 181 10.03 1.21 -22.43
N PRO A 182 11.18 0.61 -22.07
CA PRO A 182 11.54 -0.72 -22.54
C PRO A 182 10.61 -1.79 -21.95
N ASN A 183 10.30 -2.85 -22.70
CA ASN A 183 9.58 -4.04 -22.20
C ASN A 183 8.19 -3.78 -21.59
N VAL A 184 7.48 -2.72 -22.00
CA VAL A 184 6.11 -2.44 -21.58
C VAL A 184 5.11 -2.96 -22.61
N THR A 185 4.05 -3.62 -22.16
CA THR A 185 2.92 -4.01 -23.03
C THR A 185 1.70 -3.13 -22.77
N VAL A 186 1.20 -2.45 -23.80
CA VAL A 186 0.02 -1.57 -23.69
C VAL A 186 -1.23 -2.24 -24.26
N GLU A 187 -2.25 -2.37 -23.43
CA GLU A 187 -3.53 -3.04 -23.72
C GLU A 187 -4.71 -2.10 -23.39
N GLU A 188 -5.84 -2.29 -24.08
CA GLU A 188 -7.07 -1.57 -23.73
C GLU A 188 -7.68 -2.15 -22.45
N LEU A 189 -8.12 -1.29 -21.53
CA LEU A 189 -8.96 -1.71 -20.43
C LEU A 189 -10.35 -2.07 -20.97
N ARG A 190 -10.67 -3.36 -20.91
CA ARG A 190 -11.99 -3.90 -21.28
C ARG A 190 -12.57 -4.74 -20.16
N PHE A 191 -13.83 -4.55 -19.80
CA PHE A 191 -14.55 -5.42 -18.86
C PHE A 191 -15.38 -6.45 -19.62
N ASP A 192 -15.38 -7.69 -19.12
CA ASP A 192 -16.35 -8.69 -19.55
C ASP A 192 -17.65 -8.54 -18.76
N GLU A 193 -18.81 -8.90 -19.34
CA GLU A 193 -20.06 -8.94 -18.59
C GLU A 193 -19.99 -9.87 -17.36
N ALA A 194 -19.14 -10.90 -17.41
CA ALA A 194 -18.82 -11.78 -16.28
C ALA A 194 -18.15 -11.06 -15.12
N ASP A 195 -17.43 -9.97 -15.39
CA ASP A 195 -16.75 -9.14 -14.40
C ASP A 195 -17.72 -8.17 -13.72
N LEU A 196 -18.92 -7.97 -14.28
CA LEU A 196 -19.94 -7.13 -13.69
C LEU A 196 -20.73 -7.91 -12.65
N ASN A 197 -20.86 -7.34 -11.45
CA ASN A 197 -21.74 -7.86 -10.42
C ASN A 197 -22.63 -6.73 -9.90
N THR A 198 -23.60 -7.06 -9.05
CA THR A 198 -24.54 -6.07 -8.49
C THR A 198 -23.82 -4.89 -7.86
N LYS A 199 -22.74 -5.14 -7.11
CA LYS A 199 -21.96 -4.09 -6.47
C LYS A 199 -21.25 -3.20 -7.50
N ARG A 200 -20.53 -3.76 -8.47
CA ARG A 200 -19.82 -3.01 -9.52
C ARG A 200 -20.77 -2.21 -10.41
N MET A 201 -21.95 -2.77 -10.70
CA MET A 201 -23.00 -2.06 -11.43
C MET A 201 -23.53 -0.87 -10.62
N LEU A 202 -23.86 -1.07 -9.33
CA LEU A 202 -24.26 0.05 -8.47
C LEU A 202 -23.13 1.07 -8.31
N ASP A 203 -21.89 0.59 -8.21
CA ASP A 203 -20.71 1.45 -8.10
C ASP A 203 -20.57 2.33 -9.36
N MET A 204 -20.86 1.80 -10.55
CA MET A 204 -20.85 2.61 -11.76
C MET A 204 -22.06 3.53 -11.92
N MET A 205 -23.23 3.10 -11.47
CA MET A 205 -24.49 3.82 -11.71
C MET A 205 -24.81 4.86 -10.64
N ALA A 206 -24.24 4.78 -9.43
CA ALA A 206 -24.55 5.73 -8.37
C ALA A 206 -23.81 7.06 -8.57
N ALA A 207 -24.42 8.00 -9.31
CA ALA A 207 -23.93 9.36 -9.37
C ALA A 207 -24.35 10.14 -8.12
N GLY A 208 -23.40 10.71 -7.37
CA GLY A 208 -23.64 11.77 -6.39
C GLY A 208 -24.49 11.39 -5.16
N SER A 209 -23.84 11.13 -4.02
CA SER A 209 -24.47 11.34 -2.71
C SER A 209 -23.40 11.54 -1.64
N VAL A 210 -22.79 12.74 -1.63
CA VAL A 210 -21.87 13.14 -0.54
C VAL A 210 -22.32 14.42 0.15
N GLN A 211 -23.15 15.25 -0.51
CA GLN A 211 -23.68 16.47 0.10
C GLN A 211 -25.19 16.35 0.32
N GLY A 212 -25.61 15.47 1.24
CA GLY A 212 -27.00 15.45 1.75
C GLY A 212 -28.11 15.19 0.72
N GLY A 213 -27.80 14.88 -0.53
CA GLY A 213 -28.76 14.58 -1.57
C GLY A 213 -29.27 13.14 -1.44
N SER A 214 -30.59 12.98 -1.39
CA SER A 214 -31.25 11.68 -1.48
C SER A 214 -30.72 10.89 -2.68
N MET A 215 -30.53 9.58 -2.51
CA MET A 215 -30.13 8.65 -3.56
C MET A 215 -30.88 8.96 -4.88
N PRO A 216 -30.19 9.07 -6.05
CA PRO A 216 -30.86 9.39 -7.30
C PRO A 216 -32.03 8.44 -7.54
N LEU A 217 -33.19 8.97 -7.90
CA LEU A 217 -34.42 8.19 -8.00
C LEU A 217 -34.28 7.00 -8.98
N TYR A 218 -33.49 7.15 -10.05
CA TYR A 218 -33.22 6.07 -10.99
C TYR A 218 -32.45 4.89 -10.36
N LEU A 219 -31.67 5.14 -9.29
CA LEU A 219 -30.87 4.10 -8.65
C LEU A 219 -31.75 3.09 -7.90
N HIS A 220 -32.94 3.47 -7.42
CA HIS A 220 -33.93 2.53 -6.89
C HIS A 220 -34.41 1.55 -7.97
N VAL A 221 -34.66 2.05 -9.19
CA VAL A 221 -35.06 1.23 -10.34
C VAL A 221 -33.93 0.28 -10.73
N VAL A 222 -32.70 0.81 -10.88
CA VAL A 222 -31.50 0.01 -11.16
C VAL A 222 -31.30 -1.08 -10.10
N THR A 223 -31.42 -0.75 -8.81
CA THR A 223 -31.27 -1.69 -7.71
C THR A 223 -32.32 -2.80 -7.76
N ARG A 224 -33.58 -2.46 -8.06
CA ARG A 224 -34.66 -3.45 -8.23
C ARG A 224 -34.35 -4.39 -9.39
N ILE A 225 -33.96 -3.86 -10.55
CA ILE A 225 -33.61 -4.68 -11.72
C ILE A 225 -32.44 -5.62 -11.38
N LEU A 226 -31.36 -5.09 -10.79
CA LEU A 226 -30.19 -5.89 -10.41
C LEU A 226 -30.54 -6.99 -9.40
N ARG A 227 -31.48 -6.74 -8.47
CA ARG A 227 -31.99 -7.75 -7.54
C ARG A 227 -32.72 -8.87 -8.27
N GLN A 228 -33.59 -8.53 -9.23
CA GLN A 228 -34.32 -9.53 -10.02
C GLN A 228 -33.37 -10.39 -10.87
N LEU A 229 -32.39 -9.75 -11.51
CA LEU A 229 -31.36 -10.45 -12.27
C LEU A 229 -30.52 -11.35 -11.37
N ARG A 230 -30.21 -10.92 -10.13
CA ARG A 230 -29.49 -11.75 -9.16
C ARG A 230 -30.27 -13.00 -8.75
N ILE A 231 -31.59 -12.90 -8.55
CA ILE A 231 -32.45 -14.06 -8.27
C ILE A 231 -32.41 -15.04 -9.45
N THR A 232 -32.54 -14.53 -10.67
CA THR A 232 -32.50 -15.33 -11.90
C THR A 232 -31.15 -16.04 -12.08
N GLN A 233 -30.04 -15.35 -11.78
CA GLN A 233 -28.69 -15.92 -11.80
C GLN A 233 -28.53 -17.10 -10.83
N GLN A 234 -29.09 -16.98 -9.61
CA GLN A 234 -29.02 -18.04 -8.61
C GLN A 234 -29.84 -19.27 -9.01
N GLN A 235 -30.98 -19.08 -9.68
CA GLN A 235 -31.81 -20.18 -10.16
C GLN A 235 -31.15 -20.96 -11.31
N HIS A 236 -30.42 -20.27 -12.19
CA HIS A 236 -29.84 -20.87 -13.40
C HIS A 236 -28.32 -21.09 -13.34
N THR A 237 -27.66 -20.79 -12.20
CA THR A 237 -26.19 -20.77 -12.04
C THR A 237 -25.49 -20.06 -13.20
N SER A 238 -26.04 -18.91 -13.61
CA SER A 238 -25.53 -18.13 -14.74
C SER A 238 -24.75 -16.90 -14.27
N LYS A 239 -23.90 -16.37 -15.15
CA LYS A 239 -23.16 -15.13 -14.93
C LYS A 239 -24.05 -13.91 -15.15
N PHE A 240 -23.56 -12.73 -14.79
CA PHE A 240 -24.25 -11.48 -15.10
C PHE A 240 -24.41 -11.32 -16.62
N ASN A 241 -25.59 -10.85 -17.03
CA ASN A 241 -25.95 -10.66 -18.43
C ASN A 241 -26.32 -9.19 -18.65
N TYR A 242 -25.45 -8.46 -19.32
CA TYR A 242 -25.61 -7.02 -19.51
C TYR A 242 -26.80 -6.69 -20.42
N LEU A 243 -27.04 -7.52 -21.45
CA LEU A 243 -28.16 -7.31 -22.37
C LEU A 243 -29.51 -7.46 -21.67
N ALA A 244 -29.65 -8.44 -20.76
CA ALA A 244 -30.85 -8.61 -19.96
C ALA A 244 -31.11 -7.40 -19.05
N PHE A 245 -30.05 -6.83 -18.48
CA PHE A 245 -30.13 -5.58 -17.72
C PHE A 245 -30.59 -4.41 -18.58
N LYS A 246 -30.00 -4.22 -19.78
CA LYS A 246 -30.38 -3.14 -20.70
C LYS A 246 -31.85 -3.24 -21.13
N LYS A 247 -32.32 -4.44 -21.50
CA LYS A 247 -33.73 -4.69 -21.84
C LYS A 247 -34.67 -4.39 -20.67
N ALA A 248 -34.31 -4.83 -19.46
CA ALA A 248 -35.10 -4.56 -18.28
C ALA A 248 -35.15 -3.06 -17.97
N LEU A 249 -34.09 -2.31 -18.25
CA LEU A 249 -34.05 -0.86 -18.05
C LEU A 249 -34.88 -0.09 -19.08
N GLU A 250 -34.84 -0.52 -20.35
CA GLU A 250 -35.64 0.07 -21.44
C GLU A 250 -37.16 -0.14 -21.23
N ALA A 251 -37.54 -1.21 -20.53
CA ALA A 251 -38.93 -1.50 -20.18
C ALA A 251 -39.48 -0.63 -19.03
N GLU A 252 -38.66 0.19 -18.39
CA GLU A 252 -39.07 1.04 -17.27
C GLU A 252 -39.39 2.47 -17.70
N ASP A 253 -40.43 3.03 -17.09
CA ASP A 253 -40.90 4.40 -17.32
C ASP A 253 -40.08 5.42 -16.52
N LEU A 254 -38.80 5.54 -16.87
CA LEU A 254 -37.91 6.55 -16.30
C LEU A 254 -38.21 7.94 -16.90
N THR A 255 -38.30 8.95 -16.04
CA THR A 255 -38.48 10.34 -16.50
C THR A 255 -37.23 10.84 -17.26
N PRO A 256 -37.34 11.85 -18.13
CA PRO A 256 -36.17 12.42 -18.83
C PRO A 256 -35.05 12.87 -17.88
N GLY A 257 -35.40 13.43 -16.72
CA GLY A 257 -34.44 13.84 -15.68
C GLY A 257 -33.74 12.67 -14.97
N GLN A 258 -34.32 11.47 -15.01
CA GLN A 258 -33.71 10.23 -14.51
C GLN A 258 -32.87 9.55 -15.60
N ARG A 259 -33.34 9.54 -16.84
CA ARG A 259 -32.66 8.89 -17.98
C ARG A 259 -31.34 9.56 -18.33
N GLY A 260 -31.26 10.90 -18.33
CA GLY A 260 -30.06 11.64 -18.72
C GLY A 260 -28.81 11.24 -17.90
N PRO A 261 -28.80 11.42 -16.57
CA PRO A 261 -27.66 11.06 -15.73
C PRO A 261 -27.31 9.57 -15.77
N LEU A 262 -28.33 8.70 -15.84
CA LEU A 262 -28.13 7.26 -15.95
C LEU A 262 -27.46 6.89 -17.28
N GLN A 263 -27.91 7.48 -18.40
CA GLN A 263 -27.35 7.24 -19.72
C GLN A 263 -25.88 7.63 -19.79
N GLN A 264 -25.47 8.76 -19.19
CA GLN A 264 -24.06 9.16 -19.13
C GLN A 264 -23.18 8.09 -18.44
N ARG A 265 -23.68 7.47 -17.36
CA ARG A 265 -22.97 6.40 -16.64
C ARG A 265 -22.96 5.10 -17.44
N LEU A 266 -24.04 4.77 -18.12
CA LEU A 266 -24.10 3.63 -19.04
C LEU A 266 -23.15 3.81 -20.22
N ASP A 267 -23.12 4.98 -20.84
CA ASP A 267 -22.21 5.30 -21.95
C ASP A 267 -20.74 5.16 -21.51
N THR A 268 -20.43 5.64 -20.29
CA THR A 268 -19.10 5.46 -19.69
C THR A 268 -18.80 3.97 -19.53
N LEU A 269 -19.68 3.18 -18.91
CA LEU A 269 -19.47 1.74 -18.73
C LEU A 269 -19.35 1.00 -20.07
N GLU A 270 -20.27 1.25 -21.01
CA GLU A 270 -20.33 0.61 -22.33
C GLU A 270 -19.07 0.90 -23.15
N SER A 271 -18.46 2.09 -22.99
CA SER A 271 -17.19 2.42 -23.65
C SER A 271 -16.03 1.51 -23.22
N PHE A 272 -16.08 0.94 -22.01
CA PHE A 272 -15.11 -0.01 -21.48
C PHE A 272 -15.58 -1.47 -21.55
N LEU A 273 -16.81 -1.77 -21.95
CA LEU A 273 -17.25 -3.16 -22.15
C LEU A 273 -16.70 -3.75 -23.46
N VAL A 274 -16.60 -5.08 -23.51
CA VAL A 274 -16.29 -5.81 -24.75
C VAL A 274 -17.39 -5.56 -25.78
N SER A 275 -17.02 -5.06 -26.98
CA SER A 275 -17.98 -4.54 -27.96
C SER A 275 -19.02 -5.59 -28.41
N GLY A 276 -18.67 -6.88 -28.42
CA GLY A 276 -19.61 -7.96 -28.74
C GLY A 276 -20.71 -8.21 -27.71
N GLN A 277 -20.56 -7.68 -26.49
CA GLN A 277 -21.54 -7.79 -25.40
C GLN A 277 -22.51 -6.59 -25.36
N VAL A 278 -22.10 -5.45 -25.92
CA VAL A 278 -22.95 -4.25 -26.05
C VAL A 278 -23.85 -4.34 -27.29
N SER A 279 -23.33 -4.85 -28.41
CA SER A 279 -24.02 -4.88 -29.71
C SER A 279 -24.61 -6.25 -30.04
N LYS A 280 -25.73 -6.63 -29.40
CA LYS A 280 -26.61 -7.74 -29.83
C LYS A 280 -28.03 -7.30 -30.18
N LEU A 281 -28.25 -6.00 -30.41
CA LEU A 281 -29.45 -5.48 -31.05
C LEU A 281 -29.18 -5.33 -32.56
N PRO A 282 -30.00 -5.89 -33.46
CA PRO A 282 -29.79 -5.77 -34.90
C PRO A 282 -30.12 -4.33 -35.31
N VAL A 283 -29.10 -3.49 -35.48
CA VAL A 283 -29.26 -2.22 -36.19
C VAL A 283 -29.38 -2.56 -37.68
N SER A 284 -30.61 -2.48 -38.19
CA SER A 284 -30.90 -2.59 -39.62
C SER A 284 -30.11 -1.51 -40.37
N GLY A 285 -29.21 -1.94 -41.25
CA GLY A 285 -28.59 -1.12 -42.29
C GLY A 285 -27.61 -0.05 -41.79
N LYS A 286 -26.32 -0.39 -41.66
CA LYS A 286 -25.19 0.46 -42.08
C LYS A 286 -23.86 -0.31 -42.03
N LYS A 287 -22.98 0.03 -42.98
CA LYS A 287 -21.71 -0.65 -43.30
C LYS A 287 -20.83 -0.86 -42.07
N LYS A 288 -20.31 -2.08 -41.90
CA LYS A 288 -19.32 -2.47 -40.89
C LYS A 288 -18.08 -1.57 -41.00
N GLN A 289 -17.94 -0.58 -40.12
CA GLN A 289 -16.63 -0.02 -39.82
C GLN A 289 -15.83 -1.08 -39.05
N MET A 290 -14.62 -1.38 -39.52
CA MET A 290 -13.65 -2.22 -38.81
C MET A 290 -13.18 -1.48 -37.56
N VAL A 291 -13.94 -1.59 -36.47
CA VAL A 291 -13.40 -1.38 -35.13
C VAL A 291 -12.78 -2.71 -34.74
N VAL A 292 -11.47 -2.72 -34.48
CA VAL A 292 -10.74 -3.89 -33.98
C VAL A 292 -11.28 -4.21 -32.58
N SER A 293 -12.34 -5.03 -32.54
CA SER A 293 -13.05 -5.39 -31.31
C SER A 293 -12.22 -6.40 -30.52
N ALA A 294 -11.89 -6.07 -29.26
CA ALA A 294 -11.33 -7.01 -28.32
C ALA A 294 -12.33 -8.17 -28.11
N LYS A 295 -11.92 -9.42 -28.37
CA LYS A 295 -12.80 -10.59 -28.25
C LYS A 295 -13.01 -11.07 -26.81
N ARG A 296 -12.28 -10.54 -25.83
CA ARG A 296 -12.27 -10.96 -24.41
C ARG A 296 -12.00 -9.76 -23.50
N GLY A 297 -12.55 -9.81 -22.28
CA GLY A 297 -12.24 -8.84 -21.22
C GLY A 297 -10.79 -8.94 -20.73
N THR A 298 -10.41 -7.95 -19.92
CA THR A 298 -9.07 -7.84 -19.34
C THR A 298 -8.83 -8.98 -18.38
N ASP A 299 -7.74 -9.72 -18.58
CA ASP A 299 -7.31 -10.76 -17.65
C ASP A 299 -6.68 -10.12 -16.41
N TRP A 300 -7.25 -10.36 -15.23
CA TRP A 300 -6.75 -9.88 -13.94
C TRP A 300 -5.96 -10.94 -13.17
N ALA A 301 -5.92 -12.19 -13.64
CA ALA A 301 -5.26 -13.27 -12.95
C ALA A 301 -3.72 -13.03 -12.89
N PRO A 302 -3.08 -13.29 -11.74
CA PRO A 302 -1.62 -13.25 -11.65
C PRO A 302 -1.01 -14.26 -12.62
N LYS A 303 -0.14 -13.81 -13.53
CA LYS A 303 0.49 -14.69 -14.52
C LYS A 303 1.67 -15.43 -13.89
N VAL A 304 1.43 -16.63 -13.36
CA VAL A 304 2.50 -17.54 -12.92
C VAL A 304 3.21 -18.09 -14.15
N ARG A 305 4.47 -17.72 -14.34
CA ARG A 305 5.33 -18.29 -15.37
C ARG A 305 5.91 -19.60 -14.87
N ARG A 306 5.90 -20.63 -15.74
CA ARG A 306 6.77 -21.81 -15.62
C ARG A 306 8.03 -21.54 -16.42
N SER A 307 9.19 -21.65 -15.79
CA SER A 307 10.48 -21.64 -16.49
C SER A 307 10.68 -22.98 -17.22
N PRO A 308 11.04 -23.01 -18.51
CA PRO A 308 11.58 -24.20 -19.14
C PRO A 308 13.09 -24.25 -18.85
N VAL A 309 13.49 -24.95 -17.78
CA VAL A 309 14.88 -25.35 -17.60
C VAL A 309 14.91 -26.87 -17.50
N GLU A 310 15.62 -27.47 -18.44
CA GLU A 310 15.96 -28.89 -18.46
C GLU A 310 16.78 -29.26 -17.22
N SER A 311 16.48 -30.45 -16.70
CA SER A 311 17.36 -31.30 -15.89
C SER A 311 17.57 -30.96 -14.41
N THR A 312 16.94 -31.83 -13.59
CA THR A 312 17.43 -32.38 -12.31
C THR A 312 17.90 -31.40 -11.22
N VAL A 313 17.00 -31.05 -10.29
CA VAL A 313 16.99 -31.50 -8.87
C VAL A 313 15.71 -30.91 -8.23
N VAL A 314 15.04 -31.73 -7.43
CA VAL A 314 13.76 -31.46 -6.79
C VAL A 314 13.94 -30.40 -5.69
N LEU A 315 13.58 -29.14 -5.98
CA LEU A 315 13.17 -28.15 -4.98
C LEU A 315 11.87 -27.51 -5.45
N ALA A 316 10.85 -27.61 -4.61
CA ALA A 316 9.47 -27.26 -4.88
C ALA A 316 9.28 -25.78 -5.31
N GLU A 317 8.39 -25.59 -6.30
CA GLU A 317 7.49 -24.44 -6.46
C GLU A 317 8.07 -23.01 -6.28
N THR A 318 8.92 -22.56 -7.19
CA THR A 318 9.16 -21.11 -7.38
C THR A 318 8.00 -20.48 -8.18
N SER A 319 6.89 -20.24 -7.49
CA SER A 319 5.69 -19.58 -8.05
C SER A 319 6.02 -18.11 -8.39
N GLN A 320 6.15 -17.78 -9.69
CA GLN A 320 6.62 -16.46 -10.16
C GLN A 320 5.50 -15.41 -10.18
N ALA A 321 5.65 -14.30 -9.45
CA ALA A 321 4.94 -13.05 -9.76
C ALA A 321 5.80 -11.81 -9.52
N GLY A 322 6.46 -11.33 -10.58
CA GLY A 322 6.98 -9.97 -10.69
C GLY A 322 6.20 -9.25 -11.79
N GLN A 323 4.91 -9.02 -11.57
CA GLN A 323 4.03 -8.38 -12.55
C GLN A 323 3.49 -7.07 -11.99
N LEU A 324 3.60 -6.00 -12.77
CA LEU A 324 3.02 -4.70 -12.46
C LEU A 324 1.97 -4.36 -13.52
N THR A 325 0.74 -4.12 -13.08
CA THR A 325 -0.33 -3.58 -13.92
C THR A 325 -0.48 -2.10 -13.63
N VAL A 326 -0.10 -1.24 -14.56
CA VAL A 326 -0.40 0.19 -14.48
C VAL A 326 -1.75 0.42 -15.16
N VAL A 327 -2.74 0.92 -14.43
CA VAL A 327 -4.00 1.38 -15.01
C VAL A 327 -3.87 2.88 -15.20
N ASP A 328 -3.61 3.28 -16.44
CA ASP A 328 -3.39 4.67 -16.84
C ASP A 328 -4.64 5.19 -17.56
N LEU A 329 -5.45 5.95 -16.82
CA LEU A 329 -6.69 6.54 -17.34
C LEU A 329 -6.52 8.00 -17.76
N SER A 330 -5.28 8.43 -18.04
CA SER A 330 -4.97 9.76 -18.57
C SER A 330 -5.52 9.90 -20.00
N CYS A 331 -6.78 10.30 -20.09
CA CYS A 331 -7.53 10.36 -21.35
C CYS A 331 -8.40 11.62 -21.37
N PRO A 332 -8.41 12.38 -22.49
CA PRO A 332 -9.28 13.57 -22.63
C PRO A 332 -10.77 13.29 -22.43
N CYS A 333 -11.20 12.05 -22.67
CA CYS A 333 -12.60 11.64 -22.57
C CYS A 333 -12.96 11.03 -21.20
N VAL A 334 -12.02 10.96 -20.25
CA VAL A 334 -12.25 10.39 -18.93
C VAL A 334 -12.05 11.49 -17.89
N THR A 335 -13.09 11.81 -17.13
CA THR A 335 -12.99 12.75 -16.02
C THR A 335 -12.37 12.08 -14.78
N ALA A 336 -11.94 12.87 -13.79
CA ALA A 336 -11.43 12.35 -12.53
C ALA A 336 -12.45 11.44 -11.81
N GLU A 337 -13.74 11.81 -11.85
CA GLU A 337 -14.83 11.04 -11.24
C GLU A 337 -15.02 9.69 -11.95
N ALA A 338 -14.99 9.70 -13.29
CA ALA A 338 -15.06 8.47 -14.09
C ALA A 338 -13.83 7.58 -13.83
N ALA A 339 -12.63 8.16 -13.73
CA ALA A 339 -11.42 7.44 -13.38
C ALA A 339 -11.52 6.83 -11.97
N CYS A 340 -12.01 7.56 -10.96
CA CYS A 340 -12.26 7.03 -9.61
C CYS A 340 -13.19 5.80 -9.62
N ALA A 341 -14.30 5.86 -10.37
CA ALA A 341 -15.24 4.75 -10.46
C ALA A 341 -14.60 3.52 -11.15
N LEU A 342 -13.87 3.74 -12.24
CA LEU A 342 -13.15 2.69 -12.97
C LEU A 342 -12.03 2.08 -12.12
N PHE A 343 -11.26 2.88 -11.38
CA PHE A 343 -10.25 2.41 -10.45
C PHE A 343 -10.86 1.57 -9.33
N ASN A 344 -12.03 1.94 -8.81
CA ASN A 344 -12.72 1.13 -7.80
C ASN A 344 -13.11 -0.26 -8.33
N ILE A 345 -13.58 -0.34 -9.59
CA ILE A 345 -13.85 -1.63 -10.25
C ILE A 345 -12.55 -2.43 -10.43
N CYS A 346 -11.50 -1.79 -10.92
CA CYS A 346 -10.19 -2.41 -11.14
C CYS A 346 -9.59 -2.93 -9.82
N LEU A 347 -9.70 -2.17 -8.74
CA LEU A 347 -9.29 -2.56 -7.39
C LEU A 347 -10.07 -3.80 -6.92
N SER A 348 -11.39 -3.78 -7.09
CA SER A 348 -12.23 -4.92 -6.74
C SER A 348 -11.85 -6.17 -7.55
N LEU A 349 -11.62 -6.03 -8.86
CA LEU A 349 -11.24 -7.12 -9.75
C LEU A 349 -9.88 -7.72 -9.39
N PHE A 350 -8.92 -6.86 -9.06
CA PHE A 350 -7.58 -7.26 -8.66
C PHE A 350 -7.57 -8.01 -7.31
N LEU A 351 -8.38 -7.57 -6.34
CA LEU A 351 -8.45 -8.19 -5.01
C LEU A 351 -9.26 -9.49 -4.99
N GLU A 352 -10.24 -9.66 -5.89
CA GLU A 352 -11.11 -10.84 -5.96
C GLU A 352 -10.39 -12.10 -6.46
N GLN A 353 -9.30 -11.96 -7.22
CA GLN A 353 -8.58 -13.10 -7.80
C GLN A 353 -8.09 -14.07 -6.73
N SER A 354 -8.45 -15.36 -6.78
CA SER A 354 -7.91 -16.35 -5.84
C SER A 354 -6.40 -16.53 -6.08
N SER A 355 -5.58 -16.04 -5.15
CA SER A 355 -4.13 -16.01 -5.31
C SER A 355 -3.45 -16.27 -3.97
N THR A 356 -2.48 -17.19 -3.98
CA THR A 356 -1.53 -17.40 -2.85
C THR A 356 -0.41 -16.36 -2.84
N ILE A 357 -0.34 -15.52 -3.88
CA ILE A 357 0.66 -14.48 -4.09
C ILE A 357 0.21 -13.20 -3.40
N GLY A 358 1.13 -12.56 -2.67
CA GLY A 358 0.90 -11.26 -2.05
C GLY A 358 0.62 -10.17 -3.08
N ARG A 359 -0.13 -9.14 -2.66
CA ARG A 359 -0.55 -8.05 -3.54
C ARG A 359 0.00 -6.71 -3.06
N VAL A 360 0.31 -5.82 -4.00
CA VAL A 360 0.58 -4.41 -3.73
C VAL A 360 -0.32 -3.54 -4.61
N VAL A 361 -0.99 -2.57 -3.98
CA VAL A 361 -1.85 -1.58 -4.62
C VAL A 361 -1.20 -0.23 -4.41
N ALA A 362 -0.93 0.48 -5.49
CA ALA A 362 -0.32 1.80 -5.47
C ALA A 362 -1.25 2.83 -6.12
N LEU A 363 -1.38 3.98 -5.49
CA LEU A 363 -2.04 5.16 -6.03
C LEU A 363 -0.97 6.20 -6.29
N ASP A 364 -0.80 6.58 -7.54
CA ASP A 364 0.20 7.56 -7.96
C ASP A 364 -0.46 8.92 -8.23
N GLU A 365 0.16 9.99 -7.75
CA GLU A 365 -0.35 11.36 -7.85
C GLU A 365 -1.83 11.49 -7.41
N ALA A 366 -2.21 10.84 -6.31
CA ALA A 366 -3.61 10.64 -5.90
C ALA A 366 -4.47 11.93 -5.85
N HIS A 367 -3.90 13.08 -5.45
CA HIS A 367 -4.55 14.39 -5.53
C HIS A 367 -5.11 14.80 -6.91
N LYS A 368 -4.63 14.23 -8.02
CA LYS A 368 -5.13 14.55 -9.36
C LYS A 368 -6.53 13.99 -9.64
N TYR A 369 -6.93 12.94 -8.91
CA TYR A 369 -8.22 12.30 -9.11
C TYR A 369 -9.03 12.12 -7.83
N MET A 370 -8.41 12.03 -6.65
CA MET A 370 -9.12 11.91 -5.37
C MET A 370 -9.61 13.29 -4.90
N THR A 371 -10.72 13.74 -5.47
CA THR A 371 -11.41 15.00 -5.14
C THR A 371 -12.63 14.76 -4.24
N ASP A 372 -13.34 15.83 -3.84
CA ASP A 372 -14.55 15.81 -3.00
C ASP A 372 -15.81 15.31 -3.75
N THR A 373 -15.68 14.24 -4.52
CA THR A 373 -16.76 13.67 -5.33
C THR A 373 -17.20 12.30 -4.80
N ALA A 374 -18.46 11.92 -5.07
CA ALA A 374 -19.03 10.66 -4.61
C ALA A 374 -18.30 9.42 -5.14
N ASP A 375 -17.79 9.49 -6.36
CA ASP A 375 -17.00 8.41 -6.97
C ASP A 375 -15.69 8.20 -6.21
N CYS A 376 -15.01 9.29 -5.85
CA CYS A 376 -13.74 9.25 -5.15
C CYS A 376 -13.88 8.92 -3.66
N GLU A 377 -14.96 9.33 -3.01
CA GLU A 377 -15.28 8.84 -1.66
C GLU A 377 -15.47 7.33 -1.63
N ARG A 378 -16.13 6.74 -2.64
CA ARG A 378 -16.32 5.29 -2.71
C ARG A 378 -15.01 4.55 -2.94
N LEU A 379 -14.15 5.06 -3.83
CA LEU A 379 -12.78 4.55 -3.96
C LEU A 379 -12.02 4.65 -2.63
N THR A 380 -12.14 5.78 -1.92
CA THR A 380 -11.53 5.97 -0.59
C THR A 380 -12.04 4.94 0.41
N GLN A 381 -13.36 4.70 0.49
CA GLN A 381 -13.93 3.68 1.38
C GLN A 381 -13.49 2.26 1.01
N ALA A 382 -13.36 1.95 -0.28
CA ALA A 382 -12.84 0.67 -0.74
C ALA A 382 -11.38 0.49 -0.31
N LEU A 383 -10.55 1.54 -0.41
CA LEU A 383 -9.17 1.53 0.07
C LEU A 383 -9.08 1.40 1.59
N LEU A 384 -9.87 2.16 2.36
CA LEU A 384 -9.94 2.03 3.82
C LEU A 384 -10.33 0.60 4.24
N THR A 385 -11.29 0.00 3.54
CA THR A 385 -11.69 -1.40 3.77
C THR A 385 -10.55 -2.36 3.44
N THR A 386 -9.84 -2.12 2.34
CA THR A 386 -8.67 -2.91 1.94
C THR A 386 -7.55 -2.81 2.98
N ILE A 387 -7.27 -1.61 3.51
CA ILE A 387 -6.28 -1.38 4.56
C ILE A 387 -6.69 -2.08 5.86
N ARG A 388 -7.97 -2.01 6.26
CA ARG A 388 -8.47 -2.72 7.46
C ARG A 388 -8.40 -4.24 7.32
N LEU A 389 -8.64 -4.76 6.12
CA LEU A 389 -8.65 -6.20 5.81
C LEU A 389 -7.32 -6.70 5.22
N GLN A 390 -6.26 -5.88 5.26
CA GLN A 390 -4.99 -6.15 4.58
C GLN A 390 -4.34 -7.48 5.01
N ARG A 391 -4.55 -7.89 6.27
CA ARG A 391 -4.05 -9.18 6.79
C ARG A 391 -4.75 -10.40 6.20
N HIS A 392 -6.05 -10.29 5.90
CA HIS A 392 -6.81 -11.36 5.25
C HIS A 392 -6.56 -11.39 3.74
N GLN A 393 -6.35 -10.23 3.13
CA GLN A 393 -6.16 -10.10 1.67
C GLN A 393 -4.70 -10.18 1.23
N GLY A 394 -3.74 -10.21 2.17
CA GLY A 394 -2.31 -10.19 1.88
C GLY A 394 -1.86 -8.95 1.08
N ALA A 395 -2.58 -7.84 1.23
CA ALA A 395 -2.42 -6.63 0.43
C ALA A 395 -1.53 -5.60 1.13
N ARG A 396 -0.74 -4.86 0.34
CA ARG A 396 -0.04 -3.64 0.76
C ARG A 396 -0.63 -2.48 -0.02
N VAL A 397 -0.92 -1.37 0.64
CA VAL A 397 -1.47 -0.17 -0.01
C VAL A 397 -0.46 0.95 0.11
N ILE A 398 -0.08 1.56 -1.00
CA ILE A 398 0.83 2.70 -1.05
C ILE A 398 0.10 3.85 -1.72
N VAL A 399 0.00 5.00 -1.05
CA VAL A 399 -0.63 6.21 -1.58
C VAL A 399 0.45 7.27 -1.73
N SER A 400 0.69 7.73 -2.95
CA SER A 400 1.57 8.85 -3.26
C SER A 400 0.74 10.06 -3.68
N THR A 401 0.96 11.21 -3.02
CA THR A 401 0.21 12.43 -3.28
C THR A 401 1.05 13.67 -3.04
N GLN A 402 0.76 14.76 -3.75
CA GLN A 402 1.34 16.06 -3.39
C GLN A 402 0.61 16.67 -2.19
N GLU A 403 -0.70 16.49 -2.13
CA GLU A 403 -1.55 17.06 -1.10
C GLU A 403 -1.90 15.99 -0.05
N PRO A 404 -1.38 16.07 1.19
CA PRO A 404 -1.70 15.10 2.24
C PRO A 404 -3.14 15.23 2.76
N THR A 405 -3.79 16.37 2.49
CA THR A 405 -5.16 16.67 2.91
C THR A 405 -6.25 15.98 2.09
N ILE A 406 -5.89 15.27 1.01
CA ILE A 406 -6.84 14.53 0.15
C ILE A 406 -7.73 13.55 0.93
N SER A 407 -7.20 12.97 2.01
CA SER A 407 -7.97 12.09 2.88
C SER A 407 -7.23 11.90 4.20
N THR A 408 -7.63 12.67 5.22
CA THR A 408 -7.17 12.46 6.60
C THR A 408 -7.47 11.05 7.08
N LYS A 409 -8.59 10.46 6.64
CA LYS A 409 -8.96 9.06 6.93
C LYS A 409 -7.94 8.04 6.42
N LEU A 410 -7.35 8.27 5.23
CA LEU A 410 -6.31 7.38 4.70
C LEU A 410 -5.00 7.55 5.46
N LEU A 411 -4.62 8.79 5.76
CA LEU A 411 -3.46 9.10 6.58
C LEU A 411 -3.57 8.40 7.95
N ASP A 412 -4.73 8.49 8.61
CA ASP A 412 -5.06 7.86 9.90
C ASP A 412 -4.85 6.35 9.96
N LEU A 413 -5.07 5.64 8.86
CA LEU A 413 -4.91 4.19 8.81
C LEU A 413 -3.54 3.75 8.28
N CYS A 414 -2.67 4.68 7.87
CA CYS A 414 -1.35 4.34 7.35
C CYS A 414 -0.39 3.94 8.47
N SER A 415 0.24 2.77 8.32
CA SER A 415 1.27 2.27 9.25
C SER A 415 2.62 2.98 9.09
N ILE A 416 2.85 3.55 7.91
CA ILE A 416 4.07 4.27 7.54
C ILE A 416 3.66 5.57 6.83
N THR A 417 4.23 6.70 7.23
CA THR A 417 4.11 7.98 6.55
C THR A 417 5.49 8.50 6.19
N ILE A 418 5.75 8.70 4.90
CA ILE A 418 7.00 9.22 4.35
C ILE A 418 6.76 10.63 3.83
N VAL A 419 7.42 11.60 4.45
CA VAL A 419 7.24 13.02 4.18
C VAL A 419 8.49 13.55 3.48
N HIS A 420 8.37 13.81 2.19
CA HIS A 420 9.37 14.56 1.43
C HIS A 420 9.20 16.06 1.64
N ARG A 421 10.16 16.84 1.13
CA ARG A 421 10.11 18.31 1.19
C ARG A 421 8.75 18.86 0.72
N PHE A 422 8.16 19.76 1.50
CA PHE A 422 7.02 20.58 1.10
C PHE A 422 7.10 21.97 1.75
N THR A 423 6.31 22.92 1.24
CA THR A 423 6.31 24.32 1.68
C THR A 423 5.00 24.81 2.30
N SER A 424 3.96 23.97 2.34
CA SER A 424 2.64 24.34 2.88
C SER A 424 2.55 24.15 4.41
N PRO A 425 2.30 25.23 5.19
CA PRO A 425 2.06 25.11 6.63
C PRO A 425 0.78 24.34 6.97
N ASP A 426 -0.22 24.37 6.08
CA ASP A 426 -1.50 23.68 6.25
C ASP A 426 -1.31 22.17 6.22
N TRP A 427 -0.38 21.71 5.37
CA TRP A 427 0.00 20.30 5.31
C TRP A 427 0.69 19.84 6.58
N LEU A 428 1.52 20.70 7.19
CA LEU A 428 2.12 20.41 8.49
C LEU A 428 1.06 20.32 9.59
N ARG A 429 0.05 21.20 9.58
CA ARG A 429 -1.05 21.14 10.55
C ARG A 429 -1.85 19.85 10.41
N ALA A 430 -2.18 19.45 9.18
CA ALA A 430 -2.86 18.18 8.92
C ALA A 430 -2.01 16.97 9.35
N LEU A 431 -0.71 16.99 9.05
CA LEU A 431 0.24 15.97 9.44
C LEU A 431 0.37 15.88 10.98
N ARG A 432 0.47 17.00 11.69
CA ARG A 432 0.57 17.02 13.15
C ARG A 432 -0.72 16.57 13.83
N ALA A 433 -1.89 16.95 13.32
CA ALA A 433 -3.16 16.46 13.87
C ALA A 433 -3.23 14.93 13.85
N HIS A 434 -2.70 14.31 12.79
CA HIS A 434 -2.57 12.87 12.67
C HIS A 434 -1.43 12.30 13.54
N LEU A 435 -0.29 12.97 13.57
CA LEU A 435 0.90 12.55 14.29
C LEU A 435 0.95 13.05 15.74
N ALA A 436 -0.15 13.51 16.36
CA ALA A 436 -0.14 14.36 17.57
C ALA A 436 0.55 13.79 18.83
N GLY A 437 1.05 12.56 18.82
CA GLY A 437 1.99 12.06 19.82
C GLY A 437 3.48 12.34 19.51
N ALA A 438 3.83 12.72 18.28
CA ALA A 438 5.18 12.79 17.71
C ALA A 438 6.02 13.95 18.21
N THR A 439 5.36 15.08 18.44
CA THR A 439 6.01 16.30 18.90
C THR A 439 6.09 16.37 20.43
N SER A 440 5.26 15.61 21.16
CA SER A 440 5.20 15.69 22.62
C SER A 440 6.21 14.79 23.35
N LEU A 441 6.91 13.88 22.68
CA LEU A 441 7.79 12.88 23.32
C LEU A 441 9.28 12.97 22.97
N ASN A 442 9.71 13.85 22.05
CA ASN A 442 11.13 14.23 21.92
C ASN A 442 11.59 15.15 23.08
N ARG A 443 10.78 15.26 24.15
CA ARG A 443 11.04 15.98 25.39
C ARG A 443 12.06 15.21 26.24
N SER A 444 13.32 15.31 25.87
CA SER A 444 14.44 14.91 26.73
C SER A 444 15.32 16.10 27.09
N ASP A 445 14.72 17.28 27.31
CA ASP A 445 15.33 18.35 28.10
C ASP A 445 14.24 19.28 28.66
N GLY A 446 14.44 19.75 29.89
CA GLY A 446 13.46 20.46 30.70
C GLY A 446 13.13 21.90 30.25
N THR A 447 13.21 22.21 28.97
CA THR A 447 12.81 23.51 28.42
C THR A 447 11.31 23.49 28.08
N VAL A 448 10.58 24.48 28.62
CA VAL A 448 9.17 24.72 28.29
C VAL A 448 9.12 25.44 26.95
N GLU A 449 9.49 24.77 25.87
CA GLU A 449 9.26 25.28 24.52
C GLU A 449 7.76 25.22 24.23
N SER A 450 7.23 26.28 23.60
CA SER A 450 5.82 26.31 23.25
C SER A 450 5.55 25.28 22.15
N ASP A 451 4.34 24.72 22.10
CA ASP A 451 3.94 23.76 21.05
C ASP A 451 4.15 24.32 19.61
N GLN A 452 4.19 25.65 19.49
CA GLN A 452 4.44 26.37 18.25
C GLN A 452 5.92 26.36 17.85
N ASP A 453 6.86 26.43 18.79
CA ASP A 453 8.30 26.41 18.50
C ASP A 453 8.71 25.05 17.92
N ALA A 454 8.28 23.96 18.55
CA ALA A 454 8.51 22.60 18.05
C ALA A 454 7.86 22.36 16.67
N GLN A 455 6.74 23.04 16.37
CA GLN A 455 6.13 23.00 15.04
C GLN A 455 7.01 23.69 14.01
N MET A 456 7.55 24.85 14.34
CA MET A 456 8.44 25.61 13.46
C MET A 456 9.76 24.86 13.21
N ASP A 457 10.28 24.15 14.21
CA ASP A 457 11.48 23.33 14.06
C ASP A 457 11.25 22.14 13.12
N LEU A 458 10.16 21.39 13.32
CA LEU A 458 9.78 20.30 12.42
C LEU A 458 9.56 20.81 10.99
N PHE A 459 8.90 21.96 10.85
CA PHE A 459 8.70 22.59 9.54
C PHE A 459 10.02 22.96 8.88
N SER A 460 10.93 23.56 9.63
CA SER A 460 12.26 23.96 9.15
C SER A 460 13.06 22.74 8.70
N GLN A 461 12.96 21.62 9.42
CA GLN A 461 13.57 20.35 8.99
C GLN A 461 12.98 19.82 7.68
N ILE A 462 11.66 19.89 7.50
CA ILE A 462 10.98 19.48 6.26
C ILE A 462 11.40 20.36 5.08
N LEU A 463 11.48 21.68 5.29
CA LEU A 463 11.94 22.64 4.26
C LEU A 463 13.39 22.38 3.85
N ALA A 464 14.23 21.96 4.79
CA ALA A 464 15.65 21.68 4.58
C ALA A 464 15.94 20.33 3.90
N LEU A 465 14.93 19.47 3.71
CA LEU A 465 15.10 18.19 3.04
C LEU A 465 15.57 18.38 1.59
N ARG A 466 16.61 17.64 1.20
CA ARG A 466 17.06 17.57 -0.19
C ARG A 466 16.21 16.57 -0.98
N THR A 467 16.28 16.63 -2.31
CA THR A 467 15.65 15.64 -3.18
C THR A 467 16.13 14.24 -2.82
N GLY A 468 15.20 13.31 -2.55
CA GLY A 468 15.52 11.95 -2.10
C GLY A 468 15.72 11.79 -0.59
N GLU A 469 15.73 12.89 0.18
CA GLU A 469 15.62 12.86 1.63
C GLU A 469 14.14 12.99 2.05
N ALA A 470 13.76 12.26 3.10
CA ALA A 470 12.43 12.30 3.66
C ALA A 470 12.43 12.11 5.18
N LEU A 471 11.36 12.53 5.85
CA LEU A 471 11.08 12.13 7.23
C LEU A 471 10.18 10.89 7.23
N LEU A 472 10.61 9.86 7.94
CA LEU A 472 9.89 8.61 8.12
C LEU A 472 9.20 8.59 9.48
N PHE A 473 7.87 8.54 9.47
CA PHE A 473 7.03 8.32 10.64
C PHE A 473 6.44 6.91 10.57
N ALA A 474 6.72 6.08 11.56
CA ALA A 474 6.22 4.70 11.58
C ALA A 474 6.14 4.21 13.04
N PRO A 475 5.02 4.39 13.75
CA PRO A 475 4.99 4.14 15.19
C PRO A 475 5.26 2.71 15.63
N SER A 476 4.93 1.77 14.76
CA SER A 476 5.18 0.34 14.95
C SER A 476 6.53 -0.12 14.40
N ALA A 477 7.37 0.79 13.87
CA ALA A 477 8.71 0.46 13.44
C ALA A 477 9.58 0.06 14.63
N VAL A 478 10.44 -0.93 14.43
CA VAL A 478 11.36 -1.42 15.45
C VAL A 478 12.75 -0.95 15.12
N ILE A 479 13.32 -0.10 15.97
CA ILE A 479 14.57 0.63 15.67
C ILE A 479 15.78 0.08 16.42
N GLY A 480 15.56 -0.75 17.43
CA GLY A 480 16.65 -1.34 18.20
C GLY A 480 16.16 -2.36 19.20
N ILE A 481 17.11 -2.96 19.89
CA ILE A 481 16.87 -3.98 20.91
C ILE A 481 17.73 -3.65 22.12
N ARG A 482 17.17 -3.80 23.30
CA ARG A 482 17.82 -3.54 24.59
C ARG A 482 17.78 -4.80 25.43
N GLN A 483 18.93 -5.25 25.91
CA GLN A 483 18.99 -6.36 26.86
C GLN A 483 19.03 -5.82 28.28
N LEU A 484 18.11 -6.27 29.12
CA LEU A 484 18.02 -5.97 30.54
C LEU A 484 18.39 -7.23 31.33
N LEU A 485 19.22 -7.08 32.35
CA LEU A 485 19.46 -8.15 33.32
C LEU A 485 18.18 -8.34 34.14
N GLY A 486 17.69 -9.58 34.24
CA GLY A 486 16.53 -9.90 35.06
C GLY A 486 16.79 -9.52 36.52
N ALA A 487 15.94 -8.68 37.09
CA ALA A 487 16.00 -8.38 38.52
C ALA A 487 15.65 -9.67 39.29
N SER A 488 16.60 -10.18 40.07
CA SER A 488 16.29 -11.10 41.16
C SER A 488 15.35 -10.39 42.13
N MET A 489 14.49 -11.14 42.83
CA MET A 489 13.48 -10.65 43.78
C MET A 489 14.08 -9.95 45.03
N ASP A 490 15.36 -9.58 45.02
CA ASP A 490 15.99 -8.81 46.07
C ASP A 490 16.47 -7.46 45.52
N GLY A 491 15.91 -6.38 46.07
CA GLY A 491 15.86 -5.04 45.50
C GLY A 491 17.17 -4.27 45.48
N SER A 492 18.19 -4.77 44.79
CA SER A 492 19.45 -4.04 44.56
C SER A 492 19.67 -3.73 43.08
N LEU A 493 19.32 -2.52 42.67
CA LEU A 493 19.65 -1.95 41.37
C LEU A 493 21.17 -1.71 41.27
N ARG A 494 21.91 -2.58 40.58
CA ARG A 494 23.27 -2.28 40.11
C ARG A 494 23.23 -1.90 38.64
N LYS A 495 23.50 -0.62 38.35
CA LYS A 495 23.83 -0.14 36.99
C LYS A 495 25.27 -0.52 36.68
N THR A 496 25.49 -1.32 35.65
CA THR A 496 26.80 -1.43 35.00
C THR A 496 26.62 -1.39 33.49
N GLU A 497 27.16 -0.34 32.88
CA GLU A 497 27.41 -0.28 31.44
C GLU A 497 28.57 -1.23 31.13
N THR A 498 28.44 -2.06 30.10
CA THR A 498 29.57 -2.82 29.55
C THR A 498 29.57 -2.75 28.03
N GLU A 499 30.64 -2.14 27.51
CA GLU A 499 31.14 -2.28 26.15
C GLU A 499 31.65 -3.71 25.90
N GLY A 500 31.61 -4.15 24.64
CA GLY A 500 32.39 -5.30 24.17
C GLY A 500 31.58 -6.57 23.90
N GLY A 501 31.47 -6.92 22.61
CA GLY A 501 30.77 -8.10 22.14
C GLY A 501 31.46 -9.41 22.54
N ARG A 502 30.75 -10.21 23.35
CA ARG A 502 30.66 -11.69 23.34
C ARG A 502 29.67 -12.09 24.44
N PRO A 503 28.73 -13.03 24.22
CA PRO A 503 27.85 -13.49 25.28
C PRO A 503 28.66 -14.35 26.25
N ARG A 504 29.08 -13.77 27.38
CA ARG A 504 29.52 -14.54 28.55
C ARG A 504 28.29 -14.89 29.36
N THR A 505 28.03 -16.19 29.52
CA THR A 505 27.15 -16.70 30.57
C THR A 505 27.72 -16.28 31.91
N LEU A 506 27.14 -15.24 32.52
CA LEU A 506 27.40 -14.89 33.91
C LEU A 506 26.58 -15.85 34.77
N THR A 507 27.26 -16.85 35.35
CA THR A 507 26.70 -17.73 36.37
C THR A 507 26.77 -17.01 37.71
N ASP A 508 25.63 -16.89 38.39
CA ASP A 508 25.65 -16.59 39.82
C ASP A 508 26.19 -17.80 40.59
N SER A 509 26.64 -17.58 41.82
CA SER A 509 27.22 -18.57 42.73
C SER A 509 26.33 -19.79 43.02
N ASP A 510 25.05 -19.76 42.64
CA ASP A 510 24.06 -20.83 42.84
C ASP A 510 23.64 -21.58 41.55
N GLY A 511 24.30 -21.35 40.41
CA GLY A 511 24.09 -22.18 39.20
C GLY A 511 22.76 -21.94 38.46
N GLU A 512 21.96 -20.94 38.82
CA GLU A 512 20.81 -20.51 38.02
C GLU A 512 21.26 -19.60 36.86
N SER A 513 20.84 -19.95 35.65
CA SER A 513 21.05 -19.14 34.45
C SER A 513 20.25 -17.83 34.54
N VAL A 514 20.94 -16.69 34.69
CA VAL A 514 20.32 -15.36 34.65
C VAL A 514 19.65 -15.16 33.28
N LYS A 515 18.32 -15.19 33.23
CA LYS A 515 17.57 -14.89 32.00
C LYS A 515 17.71 -13.41 31.67
N LEU A 516 18.41 -13.10 30.58
CA LEU A 516 18.45 -11.77 29.99
C LEU A 516 17.09 -11.47 29.35
N LYS A 517 16.47 -10.37 29.76
CA LYS A 517 15.18 -9.91 29.22
C LYS A 517 15.44 -8.97 28.04
N THR A 518 14.93 -9.30 26.86
CA THR A 518 15.26 -8.58 25.60
C THR A 518 14.17 -7.60 25.16
N GLU A 519 14.24 -6.35 25.53
CA GLU A 519 13.23 -5.34 25.17
C GLU A 519 13.38 -4.84 23.72
N VAL A 520 12.26 -4.83 22.98
CA VAL A 520 12.17 -4.31 21.62
C VAL A 520 11.91 -2.80 21.65
N LEU A 521 12.79 -2.00 21.05
CA LEU A 521 12.66 -0.54 20.99
C LEU A 521 11.88 -0.13 19.74
N ARG A 522 10.70 0.46 19.96
CA ARG A 522 9.86 1.01 18.88
C ARG A 522 10.20 2.47 18.62
N LEU A 523 9.98 2.91 17.39
CA LEU A 523 10.09 4.33 17.03
C LEU A 523 9.04 5.17 17.77
N GLY A 524 7.85 4.59 18.03
CA GLY A 524 6.81 5.25 18.80
C GLY A 524 6.31 6.49 18.06
N HIS A 525 6.48 7.67 18.63
CA HIS A 525 6.04 8.87 17.94
C HIS A 525 7.16 9.67 17.29
N SER A 526 8.43 9.28 17.47
CA SER A 526 9.54 9.96 16.81
C SER A 526 9.56 9.71 15.29
N PHE A 527 10.46 10.39 14.59
CA PHE A 527 10.70 10.20 13.16
C PHE A 527 12.17 9.92 12.89
N ILE A 528 12.46 9.36 11.71
CA ILE A 528 13.82 9.17 11.23
C ILE A 528 14.02 10.00 9.97
N LYS A 529 15.11 10.79 9.92
CA LYS A 529 15.53 11.43 8.67
C LYS A 529 16.18 10.38 7.77
N LEU A 530 15.53 10.05 6.68
CA LEU A 530 15.87 8.96 5.77
C LEU A 530 16.42 9.52 4.45
N VAL A 531 17.54 8.98 3.95
CA VAL A 531 17.89 9.05 2.52
C VAL A 531 17.35 7.80 1.86
N VAL A 532 16.42 7.97 0.91
CA VAL A 532 15.85 6.85 0.15
C VAL A 532 16.93 6.28 -0.76
N ARG A 533 17.05 4.94 -0.81
CA ARG A 533 18.06 4.30 -1.66
C ARG A 533 17.88 4.67 -3.14
N GLN A 534 18.95 4.54 -3.91
CA GLN A 534 18.86 4.63 -5.37
C GLN A 534 18.03 3.48 -5.96
N ARG A 535 17.43 3.73 -7.13
CA ARG A 535 16.71 2.71 -7.90
C ARG A 535 17.70 1.74 -8.53
N ILE A 536 17.32 0.48 -8.59
CA ILE A 536 18.06 -0.55 -9.35
C ILE A 536 17.62 -0.51 -10.82
N THR A 537 16.38 -0.09 -11.05
CA THR A 537 15.82 0.08 -12.38
C THR A 537 16.19 1.43 -12.98
N ARG A 538 16.19 1.52 -14.32
CA ARG A 538 16.29 2.81 -15.01
C ARG A 538 15.14 3.69 -14.56
N ASP A 539 15.39 4.98 -14.36
CA ASP A 539 14.34 5.91 -13.95
C ASP A 539 13.64 6.64 -15.11
N GLY A 540 14.02 6.33 -16.36
CA GLY A 540 13.43 7.01 -17.52
C GLY A 540 14.03 8.37 -17.86
N GLY A 541 15.15 8.71 -17.23
CA GLY A 541 15.94 9.90 -17.56
C GLY A 541 15.48 11.16 -16.82
N ARG A 542 14.78 11.03 -15.69
CA ARG A 542 14.38 12.15 -14.83
C ARG A 542 15.19 12.24 -13.54
N SER A 543 15.83 11.15 -13.14
CA SER A 543 16.93 11.08 -12.19
C SER A 543 18.24 11.47 -12.90
N VAL A 544 18.23 12.57 -13.65
CA VAL A 544 19.44 13.39 -13.74
C VAL A 544 19.52 14.12 -12.42
N MET A 545 19.87 13.42 -11.33
CA MET A 545 20.31 13.93 -10.02
C MET A 545 20.50 12.75 -9.05
N ALA A 546 21.51 11.93 -9.33
CA ALA A 546 22.14 11.02 -8.37
C ALA A 546 23.59 10.69 -8.77
N SER A 547 24.22 11.55 -9.57
CA SER A 547 25.65 11.48 -9.92
C SER A 547 26.40 12.61 -9.25
#